data_AF-A0A4S5CH75-F1
#
_entry.id   AF-A0A4S5CH75-F1
#
_cell.length_a   1.000
_cell.length_b   1.000
_cell.length_c   1.000
_cell.angle_alpha   90.00
_cell.angle_beta   90.00
_cell.angle_gamma   90.00
#
_symmetry.space_group_name_H-M   'P 1'
#
loop_
_entity.id
_entity.type
_entity.pdbx_description
1 polymer ?
#
loop_
_entity_poly.entity_id
_entity_poly.type
_entity_poly.pdbx_seq_one_letter_code
_entity_poly.pdbx_strand_id
1 'polypeptide(L)' 'MRGRDRLAAWTTGEAVARIKAAQKSAQASWDPLKRLADTYGDVPDDDFHGHLMEVAKSMVRLDHYFVYLLAEARRRGIG' A
#
# COMPACT_ATOMS: atom_id res chain seq x y z
N MET A 1 0.32 22.48 -10.61
CA MET A 1 -0.81 21.57 -10.91
C MET A 1 -1.49 21.19 -9.61
N ARG A 2 -2.73 21.63 -9.39
CA ARG A 2 -3.48 21.30 -8.17
C ARG A 2 -3.76 19.80 -8.16
N GLY A 3 -3.74 19.15 -7.00
CA GLY A 3 -3.72 17.68 -6.87
C GLY A 3 -4.78 16.88 -7.64
N ARG A 4 -5.86 17.53 -8.11
CA ARG A 4 -6.90 16.94 -8.95
C ARG A 4 -6.39 16.52 -10.35
N ASP A 5 -5.45 17.26 -10.94
CA ASP A 5 -4.87 16.93 -12.26
C ASP A 5 -3.84 15.80 -12.17
N ARG A 6 -3.08 15.75 -11.06
CA ARG A 6 -2.08 14.69 -10.80
C ARG A 6 -2.70 13.29 -10.75
N LEU A 7 -3.96 13.19 -10.34
CA LEU A 7 -4.65 11.92 -10.14
C LEU A 7 -5.39 11.41 -11.38
N ALA A 8 -5.57 12.24 -12.42
CA ALA A 8 -6.39 11.87 -13.57
C ALA A 8 -5.91 10.58 -14.27
N ALA A 9 -4.59 10.39 -14.40
CA ALA A 9 -4.00 9.18 -14.98
C ALA A 9 -4.23 7.91 -14.13
N TRP A 10 -4.46 8.08 -12.83
CA TRP A 10 -4.63 7.00 -11.86
C TRP A 10 -6.09 6.61 -11.63
N THR A 11 -7.03 7.40 -12.14
CA THR A 11 -8.47 7.21 -11.92
C THR A 11 -9.20 6.86 -13.21
N THR A 12 -8.62 6.03 -14.08
CA THR A 12 -9.33 5.38 -15.20
C THR A 12 -9.86 4.01 -14.77
N GLY A 13 -10.83 3.42 -15.48
CA GLY A 13 -11.36 2.08 -15.12
C GLY A 13 -10.26 1.00 -15.10
N GLU A 14 -9.36 1.02 -16.09
CA GLU A 14 -8.20 0.13 -16.10
C GLU A 14 -7.24 0.39 -14.92
N ALA A 15 -6.96 1.65 -14.60
CA ALA A 15 -6.13 2.00 -13.45
C ALA A 15 -6.77 1.56 -12.13
N VAL A 16 -8.10 1.68 -11.98
CA VAL A 16 -8.84 1.19 -10.81
C VAL A 16 -8.68 -0.32 -10.64
N ALA A 17 -8.79 -1.10 -11.72
CA ALA A 17 -8.55 -2.54 -11.67
C ALA A 17 -7.11 -2.88 -11.23
N ARG A 18 -6.12 -2.17 -11.77
CA ARG A 18 -4.71 -2.32 -11.39
C ARG A 18 -4.46 -1.93 -9.93
N ILE A 19 -5.09 -0.87 -9.42
CA ILE A 19 -5.01 -0.43 -8.03
C ILE A 19 -5.61 -1.49 -7.09
N LYS A 20 -6.78 -2.04 -7.41
CA LYS A 20 -7.40 -3.13 -6.63
C LYS A 20 -6.49 -4.37 -6.58
N ALA A 21 -5.88 -4.74 -7.70
CA ALA A 21 -4.93 -5.85 -7.76
C ALA A 21 -3.67 -5.57 -6.91
N ALA A 22 -3.11 -4.36 -7.00
CA ALA A 22 -1.97 -3.94 -6.20
C ALA A 22 -2.29 -3.91 -4.70
N GLN A 23 -3.47 -3.42 -4.31
CA GLN A 23 -3.94 -3.44 -2.92
C GLN A 23 -4.03 -4.87 -2.37
N LYS A 24 -4.62 -5.79 -3.14
CA LYS A 24 -4.68 -7.20 -2.77
C LYS A 24 -3.29 -7.82 -2.62
N SER A 25 -2.36 -7.50 -3.54
CA SER A 25 -0.98 -7.99 -3.48
C SER A 25 -0.23 -7.45 -2.26
N ALA A 26 -0.43 -6.17 -1.92
CA ALA A 26 0.16 -5.57 -0.73
C ALA A 26 -0.38 -6.26 0.53
N GLN A 27 -1.70 -6.43 0.65
CA GLN A 27 -2.30 -7.13 1.79
C GLN A 27 -1.80 -8.57 1.93
N ALA A 28 -1.63 -9.29 0.82
CA ALA A 28 -1.08 -10.65 0.82
C ALA A 28 0.40 -10.72 1.26
N SER A 29 1.12 -9.60 1.24
CA SER A 29 2.50 -9.53 1.69
C SER A 29 2.62 -9.35 3.21
N TRP A 30 1.51 -9.15 3.93
CA TRP A 30 1.54 -9.00 5.38
C TRP A 30 1.95 -10.25 6.15
N ASP A 31 1.36 -11.39 5.81
CA ASP A 31 1.66 -12.64 6.51
C ASP A 31 3.15 -13.03 6.39
N PRO A 32 3.79 -12.95 5.21
CA PRO A 32 5.23 -13.12 5.09
C PRO A 32 6.05 -12.17 5.96
N LEU A 33 5.71 -10.87 6.02
CA LEU A 33 6.44 -9.90 6.84
C LEU A 33 6.27 -10.15 8.32
N LYS A 34 5.07 -10.52 8.76
CA LYS A 34 4.83 -10.92 10.15
C LYS A 34 5.63 -12.16 10.51
N ARG A 35 5.61 -13.19 9.66
CA ARG A 35 6.46 -14.39 9.87
C ARG A 35 7.94 -14.06 9.94
N LEU A 36 8.42 -13.13 9.12
CA LEU A 36 9.81 -12.67 9.15
C LEU A 36 10.13 -12.01 10.50
N ALA A 37 9.27 -11.10 10.96
CA ALA A 37 9.43 -10.45 12.26
C ALA A 37 9.40 -11.45 13.42
N ASP A 38 8.48 -12.42 13.39
CA ASP A 38 8.35 -13.46 14.42
C ASP A 38 9.56 -14.41 14.42
N THR A 39 10.12 -14.74 13.25
CA THR A 39 11.26 -15.67 13.11
C THR A 39 12.55 -15.10 13.69
N TYR A 40 12.73 -13.78 13.61
CA TYR A 40 13.95 -13.09 14.05
C TYR A 40 13.68 -12.17 15.25
N GLY A 41 12.55 -12.34 15.94
CA GLY A 41 12.13 -11.47 17.05
C GLY A 41 13.04 -11.56 18.27
N ASP A 42 13.81 -12.64 18.40
CA ASP A 42 14.79 -12.88 19.46
C ASP A 42 16.20 -12.35 19.12
N VAL A 43 16.44 -11.95 17.85
CA VAL A 43 17.71 -11.38 17.43
C VAL A 43 17.83 -9.96 17.98
N PRO A 44 18.87 -9.63 18.79
CA PRO A 44 19.09 -8.29 19.31
C PRO A 44 19.76 -7.40 18.26
N ASP A 45 19.10 -7.20 17.13
CA ASP A 45 19.56 -6.38 16.01
C ASP A 45 18.54 -5.26 15.76
N ASP A 46 18.79 -4.11 16.40
CA ASP A 46 17.89 -2.94 16.34
C ASP A 46 17.75 -2.37 14.92
N ASP A 47 18.79 -2.48 14.08
CA ASP A 47 18.76 -2.02 12.70
C ASP A 47 17.82 -2.89 11.87
N PHE A 48 17.90 -4.21 12.03
CA PHE A 48 16.97 -5.15 11.41
C PHE A 48 15.52 -4.87 11.81
N HIS A 49 15.25 -4.70 13.11
CA HIS A 49 13.90 -4.37 13.61
C HIS A 49 13.42 -3.01 13.09
N GLY A 50 14.32 -2.03 13.00
CA GLY A 50 14.06 -0.73 12.40
C GLY A 50 13.63 -0.84 10.93
N HIS A 51 14.35 -1.64 10.14
CA HIS A 51 13.99 -1.89 8.74
C HIS A 51 12.63 -2.58 8.59
N LEU A 52 12.33 -3.59 9.40
CA LEU A 52 11.01 -4.24 9.40
C LEU A 52 9.88 -3.25 9.69
N MET A 53 10.07 -2.39 10.69
CA MET A 53 9.08 -1.37 11.07
C MET A 53 8.86 -0.34 9.95
N GLU A 54 9.92 0.09 9.25
CA GLU A 54 9.79 1.03 8.13
C GLU A 54 9.10 0.40 6.91
N VAL A 55 9.36 -0.87 6.61
CA VAL A 55 8.61 -1.63 5.60
C VAL A 55 7.14 -1.68 5.98
N ALA A 56 6.83 -2.00 7.24
CA ALA A 56 5.45 -2.08 7.70
C ALA A 56 4.73 -0.72 7.58
N LYS A 57 5.33 0.37 8.08
CA LYS A 57 4.76 1.71 7.92
C LYS A 57 4.53 2.08 6.46
N SER A 58 5.48 1.74 5.59
CA SER A 58 5.39 2.02 4.16
C SER A 58 4.22 1.28 3.51
N MET A 59 3.99 0.02 3.88
CA MET A 59 2.85 -0.76 3.39
C MET A 59 1.50 -0.20 3.85
N VAL A 60 1.37 0.22 5.12
CA VAL A 60 0.15 0.89 5.60
C VAL A 60 -0.10 2.18 4.83
N ARG A 61 0.95 3.00 4.62
CA ARG A 61 0.85 4.24 3.83
C ARG A 61 0.42 3.96 2.39
N LEU A 62 0.93 2.89 1.79
CA LEU A 62 0.58 2.49 0.43
C LEU A 62 -0.88 2.03 0.33
N ASP A 63 -1.37 1.23 1.29
CA ASP A 63 -2.78 0.83 1.35
C ASP A 63 -3.72 2.04 1.50
N HIS A 64 -3.41 2.97 2.42
CA HIS A 64 -4.15 4.23 2.54
C HIS A 64 -4.16 5.04 1.24
N TYR A 65 -3.04 5.06 0.51
CA TYR A 65 -2.97 5.75 -0.77
C TYR A 65 -3.84 5.07 -1.82
N PHE A 66 -3.89 3.74 -1.87
CA PHE A 66 -4.83 3.02 -2.75
C PHE A 66 -6.28 3.32 -2.40
N VAL A 67 -6.64 3.31 -1.11
CA VAL A 67 -7.99 3.71 -0.64
C VAL A 67 -8.33 5.12 -1.10
N TYR A 68 -7.39 6.06 -0.97
CA TYR A 68 -7.56 7.43 -1.46
C TYR A 68 -7.80 7.50 -2.97
N LEU A 69 -7.01 6.76 -3.77
CA LEU A 69 -7.18 6.71 -5.22
C LEU A 69 -8.53 6.11 -5.64
N LEU A 70 -8.96 5.03 -4.99
CA LEU A 70 -10.25 4.40 -5.25
C LEU A 70 -11.43 5.29 -4.85
N ALA A 71 -11.32 5.99 -3.72
CA ALA A 71 -12.31 6.98 -3.30
C ALA A 71 -12.40 8.13 -4.33
N GLU A 72 -11.27 8.60 -4.85
CA GLU A 72 -11.25 9.62 -5.90
C GLU A 72 -11.89 9.13 -7.20
N ALA A 73 -11.56 7.91 -7.66
CA ALA A 73 -12.17 7.32 -8.85
C ALA A 73 -13.70 7.20 -8.69
N ARG A 74 -14.16 6.74 -7.53
CA ARG A 74 -15.60 6.65 -7.22
C ARG A 74 -16.27 8.03 -7.25
N ARG A 75 -15.65 9.07 -6.70
CA ARG A 75 -16.16 10.45 -6.77
C ARG A 75 -16.30 10.97 -8.20
N ARG A 76 -15.53 10.42 -9.13
CA ARG A 76 -15.57 10.74 -10.57
C ARG A 76 -16.50 9.84 -11.38
N GLY A 77 -17.18 8.87 -10.73
CA GLY A 77 -18.07 7.92 -11.40
C GLY A 77 -17.34 6.83 -12.17
N ILE A 78 -16.10 6.51 -11.78
CA ILE A 78 -15.23 5.54 -12.47
C ILE A 78 -15.08 4.29 -11.60
N GLY A 79 -15.43 3.13 -12.14
CA GLY A 79 -15.55 1.84 -11.43
C GLY A 79 -14.64 0.73 -11.96
#